data_AF-A0A3A8SAH3-F1
#
_entry.id   AF-A0A3A8SAH3-F1
#
_cell.length_a   1.000
_cell.length_b   1.000
_cell.length_c   1.000
_cell.angle_alpha   90.00
_cell.angle_beta   90.00
_cell.angle_gamma   90.00
#
_symmetry.space_group_name_H-M   'P 1'
#
loop_
_entity.id
_entity.type
_entity.pdbx_description
1 polymer ?
#
loop_
_entity_poly.entity_id
_entity_poly.type
_entity_poly.pdbx_seq_one_letter_code
_entity_poly.pdbx_strand_id
1 'polypeptide(L)'
;MLAGLLWLGTAIIATGMVFHVSSREPGSTGQVDWLFVTLLSTAVTGIVIAIIREFRARPSPIQRAALTAIFNAEEPGTIGAVVVLKNGTPEVVATVRSRDEYLELVGSGRLPVDHFVFLPDDA
;
A
#
# COMPACT_ATOMS: atom_id res chain seq x y z
N MET A 1 -8.39 -5.37 -6.37
CA MET A 1 -7.30 -5.44 -7.38
C MET A 1 -7.79 -5.51 -8.82
N LEU A 2 -8.76 -6.37 -9.16
CA LEU A 2 -9.19 -6.60 -10.56
C LEU A 2 -9.70 -5.35 -11.30
N ALA A 3 -10.45 -4.47 -10.64
CA ALA A 3 -10.99 -3.27 -11.26
C ALA A 3 -9.89 -2.32 -11.79
N GLY A 4 -8.79 -2.15 -11.04
CA GLY A 4 -7.70 -1.24 -11.42
C GLY A 4 -6.96 -1.69 -12.68
N LEU A 5 -6.72 -3.01 -12.83
CA LEU A 5 -6.10 -3.58 -14.02
C LEU A 5 -7.03 -3.50 -15.25
N LEU A 6 -8.34 -3.66 -15.04
CA LEU A 6 -9.34 -3.57 -16.10
C LEU A 6 -9.43 -2.14 -16.70
N TRP A 7 -9.39 -1.12 -15.85
CA TRP A 7 -9.36 0.29 -16.26
C TRP A 7 -8.08 0.65 -17.02
N LEU A 8 -6.96 0.07 -16.62
CA LEU A 8 -5.66 0.29 -17.26
C LEU A 8 -5.62 -0.33 -18.66
N GLY A 9 -6.16 -1.54 -18.82
CA GLY A 9 -6.30 -2.20 -20.12
C GLY A 9 -7.23 -1.44 -21.08
N THR A 10 -8.37 -0.95 -20.59
CA THR A 10 -9.32 -0.17 -21.42
C THR A 10 -8.72 1.17 -21.86
N ALA A 11 -7.97 1.85 -20.99
CA ALA A 11 -7.28 3.09 -21.36
C ALA A 11 -6.22 2.88 -22.45
N ILE A 12 -5.44 1.80 -22.38
CA ILE A 12 -4.43 1.45 -23.41
C ILE A 12 -5.11 1.18 -24.76
N ILE A 13 -6.19 0.38 -24.76
CA ILE A 13 -6.93 0.02 -25.97
C ILE A 13 -7.56 1.26 -26.61
N ALA A 14 -8.22 2.11 -25.82
CA ALA A 14 -8.84 3.34 -26.31
C ALA A 14 -7.81 4.31 -26.90
N THR A 15 -6.66 4.49 -26.25
CA THR A 15 -5.56 5.34 -26.73
C THR A 15 -4.99 4.81 -28.05
N GLY A 16 -4.80 3.49 -28.17
CA GLY A 16 -4.34 2.84 -29.39
C GLY A 16 -5.34 2.94 -30.55
N MET A 17 -6.64 2.82 -30.27
CA MET A 17 -7.69 2.98 -31.28
C MET A 17 -7.74 4.40 -31.83
N VAL A 18 -7.67 5.41 -30.96
CA VAL A 18 -7.68 6.81 -31.38
C VAL A 18 -6.47 7.13 -32.26
N PHE A 19 -5.26 6.70 -31.86
CA PHE A 19 -4.05 6.83 -32.68
C PHE A 19 -4.17 6.15 -34.05
N HIS A 20 -4.77 4.95 -34.09
CA HIS A 20 -4.94 4.19 -35.33
C HIS A 20 -5.92 4.87 -36.30
N VAL A 21 -6.93 5.56 -35.79
CA VAL A 21 -7.90 6.31 -36.58
C VAL A 21 -7.29 7.63 -37.08
N SER A 22 -6.63 8.40 -36.20
CA SER A 22 -6.04 9.70 -36.56
C SER A 22 -4.83 9.61 -37.50
N SER A 23 -4.10 8.49 -37.47
CA SER A 23 -2.98 8.23 -38.40
C SER A 23 -3.41 7.89 -39.84
N ARG A 24 -4.71 7.64 -40.08
CA ARG A 24 -5.25 7.31 -41.41
C ARG A 24 -5.95 8.47 -42.13
N GLU A 25 -6.12 9.61 -41.48
CA GLU A 25 -6.74 10.78 -42.10
C GLU A 25 -5.75 11.50 -43.04
N PRO A 26 -6.03 11.60 -44.35
CA PRO A 26 -5.19 12.34 -45.28
C PRO A 26 -5.28 13.84 -44.97
N GLY A 27 -4.17 14.44 -44.52
CA GLY A 27 -4.09 15.86 -44.13
C GLY A 27 -3.80 16.12 -42.65
N SER A 28 -3.73 15.08 -41.81
CA SER A 28 -3.42 15.23 -40.38
C SER A 28 -1.93 15.47 -40.05
N THR A 29 -1.07 15.55 -41.08
CA THR A 29 0.38 15.73 -40.91
C THR A 29 0.67 17.10 -40.29
N GLY A 30 0.81 17.15 -38.96
CA GLY A 30 1.15 18.36 -38.19
C GLY A 30 0.07 18.85 -37.21
N GLN A 31 -1.12 18.25 -37.16
CA GLN A 31 -2.13 18.59 -36.15
C GLN A 31 -2.00 17.70 -34.91
N VAL A 32 -1.97 18.32 -33.73
CA VAL A 32 -1.96 17.63 -32.45
C VAL A 32 -3.36 17.10 -32.16
N ASP A 33 -3.50 15.77 -32.10
CA ASP A 33 -4.71 15.10 -31.64
C ASP A 33 -4.84 15.25 -30.12
N TRP A 34 -5.54 16.29 -29.70
CA TRP A 34 -5.78 16.58 -28.28
C TRP A 34 -6.56 15.47 -27.56
N LEU A 35 -7.35 14.67 -28.29
CA LEU A 35 -8.08 13.56 -27.71
C LEU A 35 -7.13 12.40 -27.38
N PHE A 36 -6.19 12.11 -28.29
CA PHE A 36 -5.09 11.19 -28.02
C PHE A 36 -4.23 11.66 -26.82
N VAL A 37 -3.86 12.94 -26.79
CA VAL A 37 -3.07 13.51 -25.68
C VAL A 37 -3.80 13.39 -24.34
N THR A 38 -5.11 13.64 -24.32
CA THR A 38 -5.93 13.54 -23.09
C THR A 38 -6.04 12.10 -22.60
N LEU A 39 -6.25 11.14 -23.51
CA LEU A 39 -6.31 9.72 -23.18
C LEU A 39 -4.97 9.20 -22.65
N LEU A 40 -3.87 9.55 -23.33
CA LEU A 40 -2.53 9.17 -22.89
C LEU A 40 -2.21 9.73 -21.50
N SER A 41 -2.53 11.01 -21.28
CA SER A 41 -2.32 11.66 -19.98
C SER A 41 -3.12 11.00 -18.86
N THR A 42 -4.37 10.61 -19.15
CA THR A 42 -5.23 9.89 -18.20
C THR A 42 -4.69 8.50 -17.88
N ALA A 43 -4.20 7.78 -18.89
CA ALA A 43 -3.59 6.46 -18.71
C ALA A 43 -2.33 6.52 -17.81
N VAL A 44 -1.43 7.47 -18.09
CA VAL A 44 -0.22 7.70 -17.27
C VAL A 44 -0.59 8.07 -15.84
N THR A 45 -1.54 8.99 -15.67
CA THR A 45 -2.02 9.39 -14.33
C THR A 45 -2.59 8.20 -13.56
N GLY A 46 -3.38 7.34 -14.24
CA GLY A 46 -3.93 6.11 -13.66
C GLY A 46 -2.85 5.13 -13.19
N ILE A 47 -1.79 4.94 -13.99
CA ILE A 47 -0.63 4.10 -13.63
C ILE A 47 0.05 4.66 -12.37
N VAL A 48 0.33 5.97 -12.32
CA VAL A 48 0.97 6.60 -11.16
C VAL A 48 0.13 6.42 -9.89
N ILE A 49 -1.18 6.65 -9.96
CA ILE A 49 -2.07 6.45 -8.82
C ILE A 49 -2.10 4.99 -8.38
N ALA A 50 -2.14 4.04 -9.31
CA ALA A 50 -2.11 2.61 -8.99
C ALA A 50 -0.79 2.22 -8.30
N ILE A 51 0.33 2.72 -8.79
CA ILE A 51 1.66 2.51 -8.19
C ILE A 51 1.72 3.12 -6.78
N ILE A 52 1.24 4.36 -6.59
CA ILE A 52 1.21 4.99 -5.26
C ILE A 52 0.34 4.19 -4.29
N ARG A 53 -0.82 3.72 -4.73
CA ARG A 53 -1.70 2.87 -3.92
C ARG A 53 -1.02 1.56 -3.54
N GLU A 54 -0.35 0.92 -4.48
CA GLU A 54 0.42 -0.30 -4.24
C GLU A 54 1.56 -0.07 -3.24
N PHE A 55 2.32 1.03 -3.38
CA PHE A 55 3.37 1.38 -2.42
C PHE A 55 2.82 1.70 -1.03
N ARG A 56 1.67 2.37 -0.91
CA ARG A 56 1.02 2.62 0.38
C ARG A 56 0.40 1.37 0.99
N ALA A 57 -0.06 0.43 0.17
CA ALA A 57 -0.65 -0.82 0.63
C ALA A 57 0.42 -1.81 1.12
N ARG A 58 1.69 -1.62 0.77
CA ARG A 58 2.77 -2.46 1.28
C ARG A 58 3.01 -2.15 2.75
N PRO A 59 2.77 -3.12 3.66
CA PRO A 59 3.07 -2.90 5.07
C PRO A 59 4.56 -2.63 5.24
N SER A 60 4.88 -1.64 6.06
CA SER A 60 6.25 -1.30 6.43
C SER A 60 6.97 -2.51 7.04
N PRO A 61 8.32 -2.55 7.04
CA PRO A 61 9.06 -3.66 7.67
C PRO A 61 8.64 -3.92 9.12
N ILE A 62 8.34 -2.85 9.88
CA ILE A 62 7.85 -2.93 11.26
C ILE A 62 6.46 -3.57 11.33
N GLN A 63 5.53 -3.13 10.47
CA GLN A 63 4.19 -3.71 10.39
C GLN A 63 4.22 -5.19 9.98
N ARG A 64 5.14 -5.57 9.08
CA ARG A 64 5.34 -6.99 8.72
C ARG A 64 5.81 -7.80 9.90
N ALA A 65 6.83 -7.32 10.64
CA ALA A 65 7.33 -7.99 11.82
C ALA A 65 6.25 -8.14 12.91
N ALA A 66 5.48 -7.07 13.15
CA ALA A 66 4.34 -7.10 14.07
C ALA A 66 3.29 -8.13 13.65
N LEU A 67 2.89 -8.12 12.38
CA LEU A 67 1.88 -9.04 11.85
C LEU A 67 2.35 -10.49 11.92
N THR A 68 3.61 -10.76 11.55
CA THR A 68 4.23 -12.09 11.67
C THR A 68 4.25 -12.57 13.11
N ALA A 69 4.54 -11.70 14.08
CA ALA A 69 4.51 -12.05 15.50
C ALA A 69 3.10 -12.37 16.00
N ILE A 70 2.09 -11.61 15.58
CA ILE A 70 0.70 -11.85 15.95
C ILE A 70 0.22 -13.21 15.40
N PHE A 71 0.52 -13.52 14.13
CA PHE A 71 0.10 -14.79 13.52
C PHE A 71 0.85 -16.02 14.05
N ASN A 72 2.10 -15.86 14.47
CA ASN A 72 2.92 -16.95 15.01
C ASN A 72 2.95 -16.99 16.54
N ALA A 73 2.13 -16.18 17.20
CA ALA A 73 2.07 -16.18 18.65
C ALA A 73 1.63 -17.55 19.16
N GLU A 74 2.39 -18.10 20.12
CA GLU A 74 2.06 -19.38 20.77
C GLU A 74 0.75 -19.27 21.57
N GLU A 75 0.39 -18.06 21.96
CA GLU A 75 -0.74 -17.79 22.84
C GLU A 75 -2.01 -17.45 22.06
N PRO A 76 -3.10 -18.24 22.21
CA PRO A 76 -4.36 -17.98 21.54
C PRO A 76 -4.98 -16.67 22.05
N GLY A 77 -5.48 -15.85 21.12
CA GLY A 77 -6.07 -14.55 21.45
C GLY A 77 -5.08 -13.39 21.47
N THR A 78 -3.86 -13.58 20.98
CA THR A 78 -2.94 -12.48 20.70
C THR A 78 -3.54 -11.57 19.64
N ILE A 79 -3.70 -10.28 19.98
CA ILE A 79 -4.28 -9.28 19.06
C ILE A 79 -3.23 -8.28 18.60
N GLY A 80 -2.17 -8.07 19.37
CA GLY A 80 -1.19 -7.04 19.08
C GLY A 80 0.25 -7.47 19.30
N ALA A 81 1.17 -6.64 18.80
CA ALA A 81 2.59 -6.80 19.00
C ALA A 81 3.25 -5.46 19.29
N VAL A 82 4.23 -5.50 20.19
CA VAL A 82 5.12 -4.39 20.51
C VAL A 82 6.44 -4.63 19.81
N VAL A 83 6.81 -3.70 18.93
CA VAL A 83 7.99 -3.79 18.06
C VAL A 83 8.89 -2.59 18.29
N VAL A 84 10.20 -2.83 18.32
CA VAL A 84 11.22 -1.78 18.42
C VAL A 84 12.14 -1.83 17.20
N LEU A 85 12.73 -0.69 16.87
CA LEU A 85 13.75 -0.60 15.84
C LEU A 85 15.13 -0.68 16.48
N LYS A 86 15.85 -1.78 16.24
CA LYS A 86 17.22 -1.94 16.72
C LYS A 86 18.17 -2.00 15.53
N ASN A 87 19.07 -1.01 15.42
CA ASN A 87 20.02 -0.88 14.32
C ASN A 87 19.36 -0.92 12.92
N GLY A 88 18.16 -0.36 12.78
CA GLY A 88 17.39 -0.35 11.53
C GLY A 88 16.61 -1.64 11.22
N THR A 89 16.70 -2.65 12.09
CA THR A 89 15.95 -3.91 11.97
C THR A 89 14.80 -3.91 12.98
N PRO A 90 13.57 -4.25 12.55
CA PRO A 90 12.45 -4.42 13.48
C PRO A 90 12.63 -5.68 14.34
N GLU A 91 12.53 -5.52 15.66
CA GLU A 91 12.61 -6.60 16.66
C GLU A 91 11.32 -6.59 17.49
N VAL A 92 10.70 -7.75 17.65
CA VAL A 92 9.46 -7.91 18.41
C VAL A 92 9.81 -8.18 19.86
N VAL A 93 9.33 -7.33 20.78
CA VAL A 93 9.67 -7.39 22.21
C VAL A 93 8.62 -8.14 23.00
N ALA A 94 7.35 -7.98 22.62
CA ALA A 94 6.22 -8.64 23.27
C ALA A 94 5.03 -8.77 22.31
N THR A 95 4.21 -9.78 22.56
CA THR A 95 2.86 -9.89 22.02
C THR A 95 1.85 -9.55 23.11
N VAL A 96 0.72 -8.96 22.73
CA VAL A 96 -0.33 -8.55 23.68
C VAL A 96 -1.69 -9.05 23.22
N ARG A 97 -2.53 -9.41 24.18
CA ARG A 97 -3.89 -9.94 23.98
C ARG A 97 -4.96 -8.89 24.25
N SER A 98 -4.62 -7.81 24.92
CA SER A 98 -5.52 -6.67 25.15
C SER A 98 -4.75 -5.36 25.27
N ARG A 99 -5.50 -4.25 25.19
CA ARG A 99 -4.98 -2.91 25.47
C ARG A 99 -4.50 -2.79 26.93
N ASP A 100 -5.19 -3.43 27.86
CA ASP A 100 -4.83 -3.37 29.28
C ASP A 100 -3.49 -4.07 29.55
N GLU A 101 -3.24 -5.21 28.90
CA GLU A 101 -1.95 -5.90 28.99
C GLU A 101 -0.81 -5.05 28.43
N TYR A 102 -1.05 -4.32 27.34
CA TYR A 102 -0.11 -3.32 26.85
C TYR A 102 0.15 -2.20 27.88
N LEU A 103 -0.89 -1.68 28.53
CA LEU A 103 -0.74 -0.62 29.54
C LEU A 103 0.04 -1.12 30.77
N GLU A 104 -0.16 -2.38 31.19
CA GLU A 104 0.64 -3.02 32.24
C GLU A 104 2.11 -3.16 31.82
N LEU A 105 2.37 -3.56 30.58
CA LEU A 105 3.72 -3.65 30.01
C LEU A 105 4.41 -2.28 29.96
N VAL A 106 3.70 -1.22 29.55
CA VAL A 106 4.22 0.15 29.58
C VAL A 106 4.48 0.61 31.02
N GLY A 107 3.53 0.37 31.93
CA GLY A 107 3.65 0.72 33.36
C GLY A 107 4.78 -0.02 34.08
N SER A 108 5.18 -1.19 33.58
CA SER A 108 6.30 -1.97 34.13
C SER A 108 7.68 -1.37 33.85
N GLY A 109 7.80 -0.40 32.93
CA GLY A 109 9.07 0.20 32.53
C GLY A 109 9.99 -0.74 31.74
N ARG A 110 9.50 -1.92 31.32
CA ARG A 110 10.27 -2.90 30.54
C ARG A 110 10.32 -2.59 29.04
N LEU A 111 9.50 -1.65 28.57
CA LEU A 111 9.43 -1.25 27.17
C LEU A 111 10.39 -0.08 26.89
N PRO A 112 11.18 -0.14 25.81
CA PRO A 112 11.96 1.01 25.33
C PRO A 112 11.07 2.19 24.98
N VAL A 113 11.55 3.42 25.15
CA VAL A 113 10.77 4.65 24.88
C VAL A 113 10.28 4.71 23.42
N ASP A 114 11.06 4.18 22.49
CA ASP A 114 10.80 4.26 21.05
C ASP A 114 10.05 3.02 20.50
N HIS A 115 9.20 2.40 21.30
CA HIS A 115 8.43 1.24 20.88
C HIS A 115 7.21 1.62 20.03
N PHE A 116 6.90 0.78 19.05
CA PHE A 116 5.69 0.85 18.25
C PHE A 116 4.73 -0.23 18.72
N VAL A 117 3.47 0.14 18.91
CA VAL A 117 2.39 -0.79 19.24
C VAL A 117 1.46 -0.93 18.04
N PHE A 118 1.14 -2.16 17.68
CA PHE A 118 0.13 -2.49 16.68
C PHE A 118 -0.97 -3.29 17.37
N LEU A 119 -2.14 -2.68 17.54
CA LEU A 119 -3.36 -3.29 18.07
C LEU A 119 -4.42 -3.22 16.96
N PRO A 120 -5.39 -4.16 16.90
CA PRO A 120 -6.58 -3.93 16.09
C PRO A 120 -7.30 -2.72 16.67
N ASP A 121 -7.71 -1.80 15.80
CA ASP A 121 -8.60 -0.72 16.23
C ASP A 121 -9.87 -1.36 16.79
N ASP A 122 -10.22 -0.99 18.03
CA ASP A 122 -11.52 -1.29 18.61
C ASP A 122 -12.59 -0.57 17.75
N ALA A 123 -13.11 -1.27 16.75
CA ALA A 123 -14.23 -0.84 15.91
C ALA A 123 -15.56 -1.36 16.47
#